data_AF-A0A3R8N7X9-F1
#
_entry.id   AF-A0A3R8N7X9-F1
#
_cell.length_a   1.000
_cell.length_b   1.000
_cell.length_c   1.000
_cell.angle_alpha   90.00
_cell.angle_beta   90.00
_cell.angle_gamma   90.00
#
_symmetry.space_group_name_H-M   'P 1'
#
loop_
_entity.id
_entity.type
_entity.pdbx_description
1 polymer ?
#
loop_
_entity_poly.entity_id
_entity_poly.type
_entity_poly.pdbx_seq_one_letter_code
_entity_poly.pdbx_strand_id
1 'polypeptide(L)'
;METTQSAGQISGNVLFYNSPEPLNREQHAKLALVHKDKPYAFAAAGTAVPLTVSEFGPAALTFPVIFAGEDRVPLAVMGLNNAENLFISADGSVEPNVYIPAYIRRYPFVLANDDTQDRLIVCIDRGSELLSEQGQTPLFDAKGEPTEYTQQCIKFCDDFELERRRTDSFIALLKELDLFELKKATFQPQDETGAAAGEPVTVAEYYGVSEEKLNKLSAEKLKELQENGALAQIYAHLVSLLGWDRLVNKTMMRQVEAETAAAAAANLN
;
A
#
# COMPACT_ATOMS: atom_id res chain seq x y z
N MET A 1 -26.48 6.28 -37.06
CA MET A 1 -25.19 5.58 -36.96
C MET A 1 -24.66 5.90 -35.58
N GLU A 2 -25.01 5.08 -34.60
CA GLU A 2 -24.48 5.20 -33.24
C GLU A 2 -23.20 4.36 -33.18
N THR A 3 -22.05 5.04 -33.18
CA THR A 3 -20.77 4.42 -32.87
C THR A 3 -20.68 4.26 -31.35
N THR A 4 -21.09 3.09 -30.87
CA THR A 4 -20.74 2.62 -29.52
C THR A 4 -19.23 2.43 -29.45
N GLN A 5 -18.55 3.36 -28.78
CA GLN A 5 -17.14 3.27 -28.47
C GLN A 5 -16.95 2.12 -27.47
N SER A 6 -16.29 1.04 -27.91
CA SER A 6 -15.95 -0.09 -27.04
C SER A 6 -15.04 0.41 -25.93
N ALA A 7 -15.50 0.36 -24.67
CA ALA A 7 -14.67 0.62 -23.51
C ALA A 7 -13.48 -0.36 -23.54
N GLY A 8 -12.25 0.16 -23.52
CA GLY A 8 -11.05 -0.66 -23.49
C GLY A 8 -11.07 -1.58 -22.27
N GLN A 9 -10.82 -2.88 -22.50
CA GLN A 9 -10.63 -3.83 -21.41
C GLN A 9 -9.29 -3.54 -20.73
N ILE A 10 -9.32 -3.34 -19.41
CA ILE A 10 -8.12 -3.21 -18.57
C ILE A 10 -7.67 -4.62 -18.21
N SER A 11 -6.42 -4.99 -18.52
CA SER A 11 -5.85 -6.28 -18.13
C SER A 11 -5.09 -6.20 -16.80
N GLY A 12 -5.34 -7.15 -15.89
CA GLY A 12 -4.59 -7.33 -14.63
C GLY A 12 -5.44 -7.21 -13.37
N ASN A 13 -5.12 -7.97 -12.33
CA ASN A 13 -5.77 -7.85 -11.01
C ASN A 13 -5.04 -6.78 -10.19
N VAL A 14 -5.70 -5.64 -9.93
CA VAL A 14 -5.14 -4.54 -9.14
C VAL A 14 -5.58 -4.73 -7.70
N LEU A 15 -4.63 -4.82 -6.75
CA LEU A 15 -4.94 -5.03 -5.33
C LEU A 15 -6.00 -4.03 -4.84
N PHE A 16 -7.05 -4.54 -4.21
CA PHE A 16 -8.28 -3.86 -3.72
C PHE A 16 -9.39 -3.56 -4.75
N TYR A 17 -9.14 -3.69 -6.05
CA TYR A 17 -10.12 -3.35 -7.08
C TYR A 17 -10.89 -4.59 -7.54
N ASN A 18 -12.21 -4.49 -7.60
CA ASN A 18 -13.07 -5.61 -8.00
C ASN A 18 -13.50 -5.51 -9.46
N SER A 19 -14.00 -4.33 -9.85
CA SER A 19 -14.54 -4.06 -11.19
C SER A 19 -14.04 -2.70 -11.71
N PRO A 20 -12.72 -2.56 -12.00
CA PRO A 20 -12.18 -1.31 -12.53
C PRO A 20 -12.67 -1.07 -13.97
N GLU A 21 -13.21 0.12 -14.22
CA GLU A 21 -13.60 0.57 -15.57
C GLU A 21 -13.27 2.04 -15.81
N PRO A 22 -13.04 2.46 -17.08
CA PRO A 22 -12.75 3.85 -17.41
C PRO A 22 -13.80 4.82 -16.89
N LEU A 23 -13.37 5.92 -16.26
CA LEU A 23 -14.28 6.96 -15.79
C LEU A 23 -14.97 7.64 -16.99
N ASN A 24 -16.22 7.27 -17.25
CA ASN A 24 -17.02 7.79 -18.33
C ASN A 24 -18.14 8.73 -17.85
N ARG A 25 -18.28 9.89 -18.50
CA ARG A 25 -19.30 10.91 -18.17
C ARG A 25 -20.72 10.37 -18.27
N GLU A 26 -21.07 9.68 -19.34
CA GLU A 26 -22.44 9.22 -19.61
C GLU A 26 -22.84 8.09 -18.66
N GLN A 27 -21.93 7.14 -18.42
CA GLN A 27 -22.18 5.98 -17.56
C GLN A 27 -22.19 6.36 -16.07
N HIS A 28 -21.40 7.36 -15.68
CA HIS A 28 -21.17 7.70 -14.27
C HIS A 28 -21.74 9.06 -13.85
N ALA A 29 -22.52 9.74 -14.70
CA ALA A 29 -23.12 11.04 -14.40
C ALA A 29 -23.92 11.07 -13.09
N LYS A 30 -24.56 9.96 -12.72
CA LYS A 30 -25.36 9.84 -11.50
C LYS A 30 -24.58 9.35 -10.30
N LEU A 31 -23.33 8.91 -10.49
CA LEU A 31 -22.53 8.39 -9.39
C LEU A 31 -22.03 9.50 -8.50
N ALA A 32 -22.01 9.18 -7.21
CA ALA A 32 -21.52 10.03 -6.16
C ALA A 32 -20.73 9.20 -5.16
N LEU A 33 -19.78 9.84 -4.49
CA LEU A 33 -19.07 9.27 -3.36
C LEU A 33 -20.01 9.15 -2.16
N VAL A 34 -19.98 7.99 -1.51
CA VAL A 34 -20.61 7.73 -0.22
C VAL A 34 -19.63 8.08 0.90
N HIS A 35 -20.04 8.99 1.79
CA HIS A 35 -19.26 9.31 2.99
C HIS A 35 -19.48 8.22 4.03
N LYS A 36 -18.47 7.38 4.23
CA LYS A 36 -18.47 6.34 5.26
C LYS A 36 -17.64 6.76 6.46
N ASP A 37 -18.06 6.35 7.65
CA ASP A 37 -17.25 6.51 8.87
C ASP A 37 -15.91 5.77 8.78
N LYS A 38 -15.88 4.67 8.01
CA LYS A 38 -14.73 3.77 7.86
C LYS A 38 -14.36 3.61 6.37
N PRO A 39 -13.82 4.66 5.74
CA PRO A 39 -13.61 4.69 4.29
C PRO A 39 -12.53 3.70 3.81
N TYR A 40 -11.65 3.25 4.70
CA TYR A 40 -10.55 2.33 4.38
C TYR A 40 -10.84 0.86 4.72
N ALA A 41 -12.07 0.51 5.07
CA ALA A 41 -12.44 -0.86 5.47
C ALA A 41 -12.09 -1.92 4.41
N PHE A 42 -12.10 -1.55 3.12
CA PHE A 42 -11.71 -2.43 2.01
C PHE A 42 -10.25 -2.94 2.11
N ALA A 43 -9.38 -2.22 2.83
CA ALA A 43 -7.97 -2.56 2.98
C ALA A 43 -7.69 -3.49 4.18
N ALA A 44 -8.73 -3.91 4.94
CA ALA A 44 -8.58 -4.78 6.11
C ALA A 44 -7.95 -6.15 5.81
N ALA A 45 -8.02 -6.61 4.56
CA ALA A 45 -7.37 -7.84 4.09
C ALA A 45 -5.98 -7.61 3.47
N GLY A 46 -5.50 -6.37 3.40
CA GLY A 46 -4.21 -6.04 2.77
C GLY A 46 -3.03 -6.28 3.70
N THR A 47 -2.39 -7.45 3.59
CA THR A 47 -1.20 -7.83 4.37
C THR A 47 0.05 -7.01 3.99
N ALA A 48 0.20 -6.67 2.70
CA ALA A 48 1.28 -5.82 2.22
C ALA A 48 0.77 -4.89 1.11
N VAL A 49 1.17 -3.62 1.15
CA VAL A 49 0.61 -2.58 0.29
C VAL A 49 1.73 -1.83 -0.43
N PRO A 50 1.64 -1.62 -1.76
CA PRO A 50 2.63 -0.85 -2.49
C PRO A 50 2.83 0.56 -1.95
N LEU A 51 4.08 0.99 -1.93
CA LEU A 51 4.49 2.36 -1.62
C LEU A 51 5.16 3.00 -2.82
N THR A 52 5.18 4.32 -2.82
CA THR A 52 6.16 5.10 -3.59
C THR A 52 7.33 5.50 -2.70
N VAL A 53 8.50 5.75 -3.28
CA VAL A 53 9.73 6.07 -2.54
C VAL A 53 9.57 7.28 -1.61
N SER A 54 8.77 8.26 -2.00
CA SER A 54 8.46 9.45 -1.21
C SER A 54 7.66 9.15 0.07
N GLU A 55 7.10 7.95 0.19
CA GLU A 55 6.34 7.51 1.37
C GLU A 55 7.20 6.79 2.41
N PHE A 56 8.47 6.47 2.12
CA PHE A 56 9.28 5.65 3.02
C PHE A 56 9.48 6.30 4.39
N GLY A 57 9.74 7.61 4.44
CA GLY A 57 9.88 8.35 5.70
C GLY A 57 8.68 8.18 6.64
N PRO A 58 7.47 8.61 6.25
CA PRO A 58 6.28 8.44 7.10
C PRO A 58 5.90 6.97 7.31
N ALA A 59 6.05 6.11 6.29
CA ALA A 59 5.75 4.68 6.44
C ALA A 59 6.68 3.98 7.43
N ALA A 60 7.96 4.35 7.50
CA ALA A 60 8.94 3.76 8.39
C ALA A 60 8.60 3.92 9.88
N LEU A 61 7.80 4.93 10.23
CA LEU A 61 7.29 5.10 11.59
C LEU A 61 6.29 3.99 11.97
N THR A 62 5.65 3.35 11.00
CA THR A 62 4.49 2.47 11.20
C THR A 62 4.66 1.05 10.65
N PHE A 63 5.45 0.85 9.61
CA PHE A 63 5.57 -0.42 8.89
C PHE A 63 7.04 -0.72 8.58
N PRO A 64 7.45 -1.99 8.57
CA PRO A 64 8.57 -2.42 7.75
C PRO A 64 8.27 -2.08 6.29
N VAL A 65 9.19 -1.35 5.66
CA VAL A 65 9.25 -1.17 4.22
C VAL A 65 10.18 -2.25 3.68
N ILE A 66 9.70 -3.04 2.73
CA ILE A 66 10.46 -4.11 2.11
C ILE A 66 10.40 -3.99 0.59
N PHE A 67 11.23 -4.75 -0.11
CA PHE A 67 11.14 -4.90 -1.55
C PHE A 67 10.82 -6.36 -1.92
N ALA A 68 9.90 -6.55 -2.86
CA ALA A 68 9.43 -7.88 -3.26
C ALA A 68 9.41 -8.06 -4.78
N GLY A 69 9.49 -9.32 -5.22
CA GLY A 69 9.50 -9.68 -6.64
C GLY A 69 10.78 -9.27 -7.36
N GLU A 70 10.88 -9.66 -8.63
CA GLU A 70 12.02 -9.35 -9.52
C GLU A 70 12.21 -7.84 -9.71
N ASP A 71 11.09 -7.12 -9.80
CA ASP A 71 11.07 -5.67 -9.96
C ASP A 71 11.44 -4.91 -8.69
N ARG A 72 11.57 -5.59 -7.54
CA ARG A 72 11.84 -4.98 -6.23
C ARG A 72 10.81 -3.91 -5.91
N VAL A 73 9.53 -4.24 -6.08
CA VAL A 73 8.43 -3.33 -5.74
C VAL A 73 8.46 -3.07 -4.23
N PRO A 74 8.49 -1.81 -3.79
CA PRO A 74 8.48 -1.49 -2.37
C PRO A 74 7.08 -1.66 -1.79
N LEU A 75 7.01 -2.31 -0.63
CA LEU A 75 5.78 -2.64 0.08
C LEU A 75 5.88 -2.20 1.54
N ALA A 76 4.81 -1.60 2.06
CA ALA A 76 4.55 -1.52 3.50
C ALA A 76 4.00 -2.87 3.97
N VAL A 77 4.68 -3.51 4.93
CA VAL A 77 4.15 -4.72 5.58
C VAL A 77 3.17 -4.28 6.66
N MET A 78 1.89 -4.57 6.42
CA MET A 78 0.78 -4.19 7.30
C MET A 78 0.17 -5.37 8.05
N GLY A 79 0.60 -6.61 7.76
CA GLY A 79 0.19 -7.82 8.45
C GLY A 79 1.20 -8.95 8.28
N LEU A 80 1.08 -10.00 9.08
CA LEU A 80 1.91 -11.20 8.98
C LEU A 80 1.13 -12.41 8.43
N ASN A 81 -0.17 -12.47 8.70
CA ASN A 81 -1.03 -13.53 8.19
C ASN A 81 -1.64 -13.15 6.84
N ASN A 82 -2.01 -14.16 6.06
CA ASN A 82 -2.71 -13.95 4.80
C ASN A 82 -4.07 -13.29 5.04
N ALA A 83 -4.44 -12.34 4.18
CA ALA A 83 -5.70 -11.62 4.24
C ALA A 83 -5.96 -10.89 5.58
N GLU A 84 -4.90 -10.40 6.23
CA GLU A 84 -4.98 -9.67 7.49
C GLU A 84 -4.19 -8.36 7.43
N ASN A 85 -4.81 -7.28 7.91
CA ASN A 85 -4.16 -6.02 8.23
C ASN A 85 -4.18 -5.79 9.76
N LEU A 86 -3.01 -5.46 10.33
CA LEU A 86 -2.81 -5.24 11.76
C LEU A 86 -3.18 -3.83 12.24
N PHE A 87 -3.47 -2.92 11.31
CA PHE A 87 -3.75 -1.51 11.57
C PHE A 87 -5.12 -1.05 11.05
N ILE A 88 -5.74 -1.85 10.18
CA ILE A 88 -7.13 -1.70 9.75
C ILE A 88 -7.85 -2.98 10.16
N SER A 89 -8.68 -2.89 11.19
CA SER A 89 -9.40 -4.03 11.75
C SER A 89 -10.47 -4.55 10.78
N ALA A 90 -10.95 -5.78 11.00
CA ALA A 90 -12.01 -6.38 10.19
C ALA A 90 -13.32 -5.58 10.18
N ASP A 91 -13.59 -4.81 11.23
CA ASP A 91 -14.75 -3.91 11.30
C ASP A 91 -14.53 -2.58 10.53
N GLY A 92 -13.35 -2.38 9.92
CA GLY A 92 -12.92 -1.18 9.20
C GLY A 92 -12.33 -0.06 10.07
N SER A 93 -12.22 -0.26 11.39
CA SER A 93 -11.56 0.71 12.26
C SER A 93 -10.08 0.82 11.95
N VAL A 94 -9.58 2.05 11.90
CA VAL A 94 -8.19 2.35 11.60
C VAL A 94 -7.50 2.75 12.90
N GLU A 95 -6.33 2.17 13.16
CA GLU A 95 -5.53 2.49 14.34
C GLU A 95 -5.17 3.99 14.36
N PRO A 96 -5.33 4.69 15.50
CA PRO A 96 -5.01 6.10 15.59
C PRO A 96 -3.58 6.41 15.15
N ASN A 97 -3.42 7.47 14.34
CA ASN A 97 -2.13 7.95 13.84
C ASN A 97 -1.35 6.97 12.95
N VAL A 98 -1.97 5.90 12.47
CA VAL A 98 -1.36 5.03 11.45
C VAL A 98 -1.20 5.82 10.14
N TYR A 99 -0.04 5.69 9.50
CA TYR A 99 0.13 6.20 8.13
C TYR A 99 -0.73 5.37 7.15
N ILE A 100 -1.49 6.02 6.26
CA ILE A 100 -2.25 5.33 5.21
C ILE A 100 -1.55 5.54 3.86
N PRO A 101 -0.98 4.47 3.27
CA PRO A 101 -0.37 4.51 1.94
C PRO A 101 -1.23 5.19 0.88
N ALA A 102 -0.61 5.95 -0.02
CA ALA A 102 -1.27 6.59 -1.16
C ALA A 102 -2.00 5.56 -2.04
N TYR A 103 -1.47 4.34 -2.13
CA TYR A 103 -2.12 3.23 -2.82
C TYR A 103 -3.50 2.88 -2.25
N ILE A 104 -3.69 2.99 -0.92
CA ILE A 104 -5.00 2.86 -0.26
C ILE A 104 -5.82 4.14 -0.49
N ARG A 105 -5.22 5.32 -0.27
CA ARG A 105 -5.95 6.61 -0.34
C ARG A 105 -6.54 6.94 -1.72
N ARG A 106 -5.95 6.44 -2.81
CA ARG A 106 -6.48 6.68 -4.17
C ARG A 106 -7.77 5.93 -4.46
N TYR A 107 -8.06 4.83 -3.74
CA TYR A 107 -9.27 4.04 -3.96
C TYR A 107 -10.54 4.91 -3.74
N PRO A 108 -11.55 4.84 -4.63
CA PRO A 108 -11.75 3.85 -5.69
C PRO A 108 -11.20 4.25 -7.08
N PHE A 109 -10.34 5.27 -7.17
CA PHE A 109 -9.77 5.76 -8.43
C PHE A 109 -8.37 5.20 -8.69
N VAL A 110 -8.09 4.89 -9.96
CA VAL A 110 -6.79 4.36 -10.39
C VAL A 110 -6.47 4.80 -11.82
N LEU A 111 -5.18 4.97 -12.14
CA LEU A 111 -4.76 5.08 -13.53
C LEU A 111 -4.52 3.70 -14.13
N ALA A 112 -5.01 3.52 -15.35
CA ALA A 112 -4.74 2.35 -16.19
C ALA A 112 -4.17 2.79 -17.54
N ASN A 113 -3.36 1.94 -18.15
CA ASN A 113 -2.94 2.12 -19.54
C ASN A 113 -4.14 1.84 -20.45
N ASP A 114 -4.38 2.76 -21.38
CA ASP A 114 -5.23 2.55 -22.53
C ASP A 114 -4.36 2.10 -23.70
N ASP A 115 -4.21 0.78 -23.86
CA ASP A 115 -3.37 0.17 -24.91
C ASP A 115 -3.82 0.58 -26.33
N THR A 116 -5.07 1.04 -26.50
CA THR A 116 -5.58 1.46 -27.80
C THR A 116 -5.13 2.86 -28.18
N GLN A 117 -4.92 3.74 -27.19
CA GLN A 117 -4.59 5.16 -27.40
C GLN A 117 -3.20 5.53 -26.86
N ASP A 118 -2.45 4.56 -26.35
CA ASP A 118 -1.11 4.72 -25.76
C ASP A 118 -1.04 5.88 -24.77
N ARG A 119 -2.02 5.91 -23.85
CA ARG A 119 -2.15 6.95 -22.82
C ARG A 119 -2.66 6.38 -21.50
N LEU A 120 -2.44 7.12 -20.42
CA LEU A 120 -3.03 6.79 -19.13
C LEU A 120 -4.44 7.39 -19.01
N ILE A 121 -5.38 6.58 -18.50
CA ILE A 121 -6.77 6.99 -18.26
C ILE A 121 -7.16 6.73 -16.81
N VAL A 122 -7.99 7.62 -16.25
CA VAL A 122 -8.55 7.45 -14.91
C VAL A 122 -9.69 6.45 -14.99
N CYS A 123 -9.63 5.46 -14.11
CA CYS A 123 -10.62 4.41 -13.94
C CYS A 123 -11.19 4.48 -12.52
N ILE A 124 -12.40 3.95 -12.35
CA ILE A 124 -13.06 3.78 -11.06
C ILE A 124 -13.36 2.31 -10.82
N ASP A 125 -13.30 1.86 -9.57
CA ASP A 125 -13.86 0.57 -9.18
C ASP A 125 -15.37 0.68 -9.05
N ARG A 126 -16.11 0.24 -10.08
CA ARG A 126 -17.58 0.30 -10.08
C ARG A 126 -18.20 -0.59 -9.00
N GLY A 127 -17.49 -1.64 -8.59
CA GLY A 127 -17.87 -2.53 -7.49
C GLY A 127 -17.63 -1.92 -6.10
N SER A 128 -17.08 -0.71 -6.03
CA SER A 128 -16.79 -0.05 -4.75
C SER A 128 -18.04 0.33 -3.99
N GLU A 129 -18.09 -0.03 -2.71
CA GLU A 129 -19.12 0.47 -1.79
C GLU A 129 -18.98 1.97 -1.47
N LEU A 130 -17.90 2.62 -1.93
CA LEU A 130 -17.72 4.07 -1.83
C LEU A 130 -18.46 4.81 -2.95
N LEU A 131 -19.01 4.13 -3.95
CA LEU A 131 -19.71 4.74 -5.08
C LEU A 131 -21.18 4.32 -5.09
N SER A 132 -22.08 5.29 -5.16
CA SER A 132 -23.52 5.06 -5.24
C SER A 132 -24.23 6.20 -5.97
N GLU A 133 -25.40 5.92 -6.56
CA GLU A 133 -26.27 6.98 -7.09
C GLU A 133 -26.93 7.82 -5.98
N GLN A 134 -26.92 7.34 -4.74
CA GLN A 134 -27.43 8.04 -3.56
C GLN A 134 -26.31 8.62 -2.68
N GLY A 135 -25.08 8.70 -3.20
CA GLY A 135 -23.95 9.31 -2.50
C GLY A 135 -24.09 10.83 -2.33
N GLN A 136 -23.27 11.40 -1.46
CA GLN A 136 -23.35 12.81 -1.06
C GLN A 136 -22.50 13.73 -1.95
N THR A 137 -21.42 13.21 -2.55
CA THR A 137 -20.52 14.02 -3.39
C THR A 137 -20.57 13.52 -4.83
N PRO A 138 -21.34 14.18 -5.72
CA PRO A 138 -21.41 13.81 -7.13
C PRO A 138 -20.05 13.78 -7.81
N LEU A 139 -19.84 12.82 -8.70
CA LEU A 139 -18.62 12.77 -9.50
C LEU A 139 -18.63 13.80 -10.64
N PHE A 140 -19.82 14.12 -11.16
CA PHE A 140 -20.03 15.09 -12.24
C PHE A 140 -21.04 16.16 -11.82
N ASP A 141 -20.85 17.37 -12.33
CA ASP A 141 -21.77 18.48 -12.11
C ASP A 141 -22.96 18.45 -13.09
N ALA A 142 -23.88 19.41 -12.98
CA ALA A 142 -25.06 19.50 -13.84
C ALA A 142 -24.74 19.77 -15.33
N LYS A 143 -23.51 20.19 -15.65
CA LYS A 143 -23.02 20.38 -17.02
C LYS A 143 -22.32 19.13 -17.55
N GLY A 144 -22.19 18.09 -16.72
CA GLY A 144 -21.47 16.86 -17.02
C GLY A 144 -19.95 16.98 -16.87
N GLU A 145 -19.43 18.05 -16.28
CA GLU A 145 -18.00 18.19 -16.03
C GLU A 145 -17.63 17.54 -14.69
N PRO A 146 -16.41 16.98 -14.54
CA PRO A 146 -15.95 16.44 -13.27
C PRO A 146 -16.07 17.49 -12.16
N THR A 147 -16.63 17.13 -11.01
CA THR A 147 -16.68 18.02 -9.84
C THR A 147 -15.28 18.31 -9.32
N GLU A 148 -15.14 19.34 -8.46
CA GLU A 148 -13.85 19.64 -7.82
C GLU A 148 -13.25 18.42 -7.11
N TYR A 149 -14.09 17.62 -6.45
CA TYR A 149 -13.68 16.36 -5.85
C TYR A 149 -13.07 15.40 -6.88
N THR A 150 -13.77 15.13 -7.99
CA THR A 150 -13.28 14.23 -9.04
C THR A 150 -12.00 14.77 -9.68
N GLN A 151 -11.86 16.07 -9.88
CA GLN A 151 -10.63 16.69 -10.40
C GLN A 151 -9.46 16.48 -9.43
N GLN A 152 -9.69 16.61 -8.12
CA GLN A 152 -8.67 16.32 -7.11
C GLN A 152 -8.27 14.83 -7.11
N CYS A 153 -9.23 13.91 -7.27
CA CYS A 153 -8.96 12.48 -7.40
C CYS A 153 -8.15 12.15 -8.67
N ILE A 154 -8.51 12.75 -9.81
CA ILE A 154 -7.75 12.61 -11.06
C ILE A 154 -6.31 13.08 -10.86
N LYS A 155 -6.13 14.30 -10.32
CA LYS A 155 -4.82 14.86 -10.02
C LYS A 155 -4.02 13.96 -9.06
N PHE A 156 -4.66 13.41 -8.03
CA PHE A 156 -4.00 12.49 -7.10
C PHE A 156 -3.46 11.26 -7.82
N CYS A 157 -4.22 10.70 -8.77
CA CYS A 157 -3.78 9.55 -9.53
C CYS A 157 -2.60 9.89 -10.46
N ASP A 158 -2.62 11.07 -11.09
CA ASP A 158 -1.50 11.58 -11.90
C ASP A 158 -0.23 11.78 -11.06
N ASP A 159 -0.37 12.42 -9.89
CA ASP A 159 0.73 12.60 -8.94
C ASP A 159 1.29 11.25 -8.47
N PHE A 160 0.42 10.26 -8.22
CA PHE A 160 0.83 8.91 -7.83
C PHE A 160 1.64 8.21 -8.94
N GLU A 161 1.25 8.33 -10.21
CA GLU A 161 2.02 7.77 -11.32
C GLU A 161 3.39 8.45 -11.46
N LEU A 162 3.47 9.76 -11.27
CA LEU A 162 4.74 10.47 -11.26
C LEU A 162 5.66 9.92 -10.16
N GLU A 163 5.13 9.71 -8.96
CA GLU A 163 5.86 9.11 -7.84
C GLU A 163 6.23 7.64 -8.10
N ARG A 164 5.39 6.88 -8.81
CA ARG A 164 5.73 5.51 -9.25
C ARG A 164 6.96 5.51 -10.16
N ARG A 165 7.04 6.41 -11.15
CA ARG A 165 8.23 6.54 -12.03
C ARG A 165 9.50 6.98 -11.29
N ARG A 166 9.36 7.84 -10.26
CA ARG A 166 10.47 8.19 -9.36
C ARG A 166 10.93 6.97 -8.57
N THR A 167 9.99 6.14 -8.13
CA THR A 167 10.26 4.89 -7.43
C THR A 167 11.00 3.90 -8.32
N ASP A 168 10.59 3.75 -9.59
CA ASP A 168 11.32 2.91 -10.56
C ASP A 168 12.76 3.39 -10.75
N SER A 169 12.97 4.70 -10.89
CA SER A 169 14.31 5.30 -11.00
C SER A 169 15.17 5.02 -9.76
N PHE A 170 14.58 5.13 -8.56
CA PHE A 170 15.24 4.83 -7.30
C PHE A 170 15.63 3.34 -7.22
N ILE A 171 14.73 2.43 -7.59
CA ILE A 171 15.00 0.99 -7.61
C ILE A 171 16.12 0.67 -8.61
N ALA A 172 16.09 1.26 -9.81
CA ALA A 172 17.12 1.07 -10.81
C ALA A 172 18.50 1.51 -10.30
N LEU A 173 18.57 2.65 -9.63
CA LEU A 173 19.78 3.14 -8.96
C LEU A 173 20.30 2.15 -7.91
N LEU A 174 19.42 1.61 -7.05
CA LEU A 174 19.81 0.61 -6.05
C LEU A 174 20.29 -0.70 -6.69
N LYS A 175 19.69 -1.12 -7.82
CA LYS A 175 20.13 -2.29 -8.61
C LYS A 175 21.50 -2.04 -9.25
N GLU A 176 21.71 -0.87 -9.84
CA GLU A 176 22.99 -0.49 -10.47
C GLU A 176 24.16 -0.51 -9.47
N LEU A 177 23.90 -0.04 -8.25
CA LEU A 177 24.87 -0.04 -7.16
C LEU A 177 24.98 -1.38 -6.41
N ASP A 178 24.27 -2.42 -6.87
CA ASP A 178 24.17 -3.74 -6.24
C ASP A 178 23.78 -3.70 -4.75
N LEU A 179 22.92 -2.75 -4.35
CA LEU A 179 22.63 -2.51 -2.93
C LEU A 179 21.61 -3.48 -2.33
N PHE A 180 20.89 -4.26 -3.14
CA PHE A 180 19.91 -5.22 -2.64
C PHE A 180 20.57 -6.51 -2.12
N GLU A 181 19.99 -7.06 -1.07
CA GLU A 181 20.25 -8.42 -0.62
C GLU A 181 18.96 -9.09 -0.14
N LEU A 182 18.96 -10.42 -0.14
CA LEU A 182 17.87 -11.20 0.46
C LEU A 182 18.05 -11.18 1.98
N LYS A 183 17.01 -10.74 2.69
CA LYS A 183 16.95 -10.67 4.16
C LYS A 183 15.86 -11.60 4.68
N LYS A 184 16.03 -12.06 5.92
CA LYS A 184 15.02 -12.80 6.67
C LYS A 184 14.66 -12.03 7.93
N ALA A 185 13.38 -11.82 8.16
CA ALA A 185 12.88 -11.43 9.47
C ALA A 185 12.60 -12.72 10.25
N THR A 186 13.23 -12.86 11.41
CA THR A 186 13.03 -14.00 12.30
C THR A 186 12.49 -13.55 13.63
N PHE A 187 11.62 -14.36 14.21
CA PHE A 187 11.10 -14.17 15.54
C PHE A 187 11.48 -15.35 16.42
N GLN A 188 11.91 -15.06 17.64
CA GLN A 188 12.13 -16.06 18.67
C GLN A 188 11.36 -15.64 19.92
N PRO A 189 10.45 -16.49 20.45
CA PRO A 189 9.75 -16.21 21.69
C PRO A 189 10.71 -15.89 22.83
N GLN A 190 10.24 -15.12 23.81
CA GLN A 190 10.95 -14.89 25.07
C GLN A 190 10.17 -15.49 26.22
N ASP A 191 10.88 -15.99 27.24
CA ASP A 191 10.28 -16.46 28.49
C ASP A 191 9.96 -15.30 29.46
N GLU A 192 9.45 -15.62 30.65
CA GLU A 192 9.08 -14.64 31.69
C GLU A 192 10.26 -13.78 32.19
N THR A 193 11.51 -14.19 31.92
CA THR A 193 12.73 -13.44 32.26
C THR A 193 13.25 -12.59 31.10
N GLY A 194 12.59 -12.65 29.93
CA GLY A 194 13.02 -12.01 28.70
C GLY A 194 14.10 -12.79 27.94
N ALA A 195 14.42 -14.03 28.37
CA ALA A 195 15.40 -14.86 27.69
C ALA A 195 14.78 -15.57 26.49
N ALA A 196 15.55 -15.75 25.42
CA ALA A 196 15.11 -16.44 24.22
C ALA A 196 14.66 -17.88 24.54
N ALA A 197 13.46 -18.23 24.10
CA ALA A 197 12.82 -19.52 24.31
C ALA A 197 12.40 -20.16 22.98
N GLY A 198 12.73 -21.44 22.80
CA GLY A 198 12.46 -22.16 21.56
C GLY A 198 13.39 -21.78 20.41
N GLU A 199 13.12 -22.32 19.22
CA GLU A 199 13.91 -22.03 18.01
C GLU A 199 13.40 -20.78 17.29
N PRO A 200 14.29 -19.97 16.67
CA PRO A 200 13.87 -18.88 15.80
C PRO A 200 13.02 -19.37 14.63
N VAL A 201 11.91 -18.70 14.38
CA VAL A 201 11.00 -18.93 13.25
C VAL A 201 11.16 -17.81 12.24
N THR A 202 11.25 -18.14 10.95
CA THR A 202 11.25 -17.12 9.88
C THR A 202 9.83 -16.60 9.69
N VAL A 203 9.65 -15.29 9.85
CA VAL A 203 8.38 -14.57 9.68
C VAL A 203 8.20 -14.11 8.24
N ALA A 204 9.30 -13.65 7.61
CA ALA A 204 9.28 -13.18 6.23
C ALA A 204 10.65 -13.31 5.58
N GLU A 205 10.66 -13.57 4.27
CA GLU A 205 11.83 -13.44 3.40
C GLU A 205 11.55 -12.32 2.39
N TYR A 206 12.47 -11.37 2.25
CA TYR A 206 12.27 -10.17 1.45
C TYR A 206 13.60 -9.60 0.95
N TYR A 207 13.55 -8.70 -0.02
CA TYR A 207 14.73 -7.92 -0.39
C TYR A 207 14.78 -6.63 0.40
N GLY A 208 15.98 -6.27 0.86
CA GLY A 208 16.25 -4.98 1.49
C GLY A 208 17.61 -4.44 1.09
N VAL A 209 17.88 -3.18 1.42
CA VAL A 209 19.21 -2.62 1.25
C VAL A 209 20.20 -3.30 2.21
N SER A 210 21.39 -3.59 1.70
CA SER A 210 22.54 -4.06 2.46
C SER A 210 23.31 -2.87 3.04
N GLU A 211 23.33 -2.73 4.37
CA GLU A 211 24.12 -1.69 5.05
C GLU A 211 25.62 -1.87 4.78
N GLU A 212 26.08 -3.12 4.71
CA GLU A 212 27.47 -3.44 4.41
C GLU A 212 27.87 -2.90 3.03
N LYS A 213 27.06 -3.18 1.99
CA LYS A 213 27.34 -2.69 0.64
C LYS A 213 27.22 -1.17 0.55
N LEU A 214 26.23 -0.57 1.21
CA LEU A 214 26.07 0.88 1.28
C LEU A 214 27.32 1.56 1.88
N ASN A 215 27.81 1.05 3.01
CA ASN A 215 28.97 1.61 3.71
C ASN A 215 30.30 1.39 2.96
N LYS A 216 30.33 0.49 1.97
CA LYS A 216 31.47 0.24 1.09
C LYS A 216 31.49 1.10 -0.17
N LEU A 217 30.44 1.89 -0.42
CA LEU A 217 30.43 2.84 -1.54
C LEU A 217 31.51 3.91 -1.36
N SER A 218 32.00 4.43 -2.49
CA SER A 218 32.95 5.55 -2.46
C SER A 218 32.29 6.82 -1.92
N ALA A 219 33.11 7.76 -1.42
CA ALA A 219 32.63 9.05 -0.92
C ALA A 219 31.86 9.82 -2.00
N GLU A 220 32.29 9.74 -3.26
CA GLU A 220 31.63 10.37 -4.40
C GLU A 220 30.23 9.78 -4.63
N LYS A 221 30.09 8.44 -4.57
CA LYS A 221 28.79 7.79 -4.73
C LYS A 221 27.85 8.04 -3.56
N LEU A 222 28.36 8.04 -2.33
CA LEU A 222 27.58 8.46 -1.17
C LEU A 222 27.13 9.92 -1.28
N LYS A 223 27.99 10.80 -1.80
CA LYS A 223 27.65 12.21 -2.05
C LYS A 223 26.57 12.36 -3.12
N GLU A 224 26.64 11.59 -4.20
CA GLU A 224 25.61 11.56 -5.25
C GLU A 224 24.24 11.13 -4.68
N LEU A 225 24.21 10.05 -3.88
CA LEU A 225 23.00 9.60 -3.19
C LEU A 225 22.45 10.65 -2.22
N GLN A 226 23.33 11.42 -1.57
CA GLN A 226 22.92 12.52 -0.70
C GLN A 226 22.27 13.65 -1.51
N GLU A 227 22.88 14.07 -2.61
CA GLU A 227 22.45 15.21 -3.42
C GLU A 227 21.13 14.95 -4.16
N ASN A 228 20.91 13.72 -4.64
CA ASN A 228 19.67 13.34 -5.30
C ASN A 228 18.56 12.89 -4.33
N GLY A 229 18.84 12.88 -3.02
CA GLY A 229 17.88 12.52 -1.96
C GLY A 229 17.67 11.03 -1.73
N ALA A 230 18.29 10.14 -2.53
CA ALA A 230 18.16 8.69 -2.38
C ALA A 230 18.67 8.20 -1.02
N LEU A 231 19.74 8.80 -0.49
CA LEU A 231 20.35 8.38 0.78
C LEU A 231 19.35 8.46 1.95
N ALA A 232 18.53 9.52 2.00
CA ALA A 232 17.52 9.67 3.03
C ALA A 232 16.46 8.56 2.96
N GLN A 233 16.05 8.17 1.75
CA GLN A 233 15.05 7.12 1.55
C GLN A 233 15.63 5.73 1.85
N ILE A 234 16.90 5.49 1.53
CA ILE A 234 17.62 4.27 1.93
C ILE A 234 17.62 4.12 3.45
N TYR A 235 17.95 5.17 4.20
CA TYR A 235 17.94 5.09 5.66
C TYR A 235 16.52 4.98 6.23
N ALA A 236 15.51 5.61 5.62
CA ALA A 236 14.12 5.40 6.01
C ALA A 236 13.72 3.92 5.86
N HIS A 237 14.08 3.28 4.74
CA HIS A 237 13.92 1.84 4.55
C HIS A 237 14.64 1.04 5.65
N LEU A 238 15.93 1.30 5.90
CA LEU A 238 16.70 0.56 6.91
C LEU A 238 16.11 0.67 8.31
N VAL A 239 15.74 1.88 8.73
CA VAL A 239 15.12 2.14 10.05
C VAL A 239 13.75 1.46 10.14
N SER A 240 12.98 1.43 9.05
CA SER A 240 11.66 0.79 9.01
C SER A 240 11.72 -0.70 9.39
N LEU A 241 12.84 -1.39 9.10
CA LEU A 241 13.00 -2.81 9.37
C LEU A 241 13.00 -3.13 10.88
N LEU A 242 13.28 -2.16 11.74
CA LEU A 242 13.09 -2.31 13.19
C LEU A 242 11.61 -2.51 13.57
N GLY A 243 10.69 -2.19 12.66
CA GLY A 243 9.26 -2.40 12.82
C GLY A 243 8.81 -3.86 12.79
N TRP A 244 9.68 -4.83 12.44
CA TRP A 244 9.33 -6.25 12.43
C TRP A 244 8.90 -6.74 13.82
N ASP A 245 9.65 -6.39 14.86
CA ASP A 245 9.31 -6.77 16.24
C ASP A 245 7.94 -6.23 16.66
N ARG A 246 7.62 -5.00 16.26
CA ARG A 246 6.29 -4.42 16.50
C ARG A 246 5.19 -5.24 15.83
N LEU A 247 5.36 -5.63 14.56
CA LEU A 247 4.34 -6.44 13.87
C LEU A 247 4.14 -7.80 14.51
N VAL A 248 5.24 -8.45 14.91
CA VAL A 248 5.16 -9.75 15.59
C VAL A 248 4.41 -9.61 16.91
N ASN A 249 4.80 -8.64 17.75
CA ASN A 249 4.12 -8.39 19.02
C ASN A 249 2.62 -8.11 18.81
N LYS A 250 2.27 -7.30 17.80
CA LYS A 250 0.87 -7.02 17.46
C LYS A 250 0.09 -8.27 17.07
N THR A 251 0.71 -9.14 16.29
CA THR A 251 0.11 -10.40 15.84
C THR A 251 -0.13 -11.34 17.03
N MET A 252 0.84 -11.45 17.94
CA MET A 252 0.71 -12.25 19.15
C MET A 252 -0.39 -11.73 20.07
N MET A 253 -0.45 -10.42 20.31
CA MET A 253 -1.51 -9.82 21.13
C MET A 253 -2.90 -10.12 20.56
N ARG A 254 -3.08 -10.00 19.24
CA ARG A 254 -4.35 -10.35 18.59
C ARG A 254 -4.72 -11.83 18.74
N GLN A 255 -3.75 -12.73 18.67
CA GLN A 255 -3.98 -14.16 18.89
C GLN A 255 -4.47 -14.44 20.31
N VAL A 256 -3.81 -13.85 21.32
CA VAL A 256 -4.21 -13.98 22.73
C VAL A 256 -5.61 -13.41 22.97
N GLU A 257 -5.93 -12.25 22.39
CA GLU A 257 -7.27 -11.63 22.47
C GLU A 257 -8.34 -12.53 21.85
N ALA A 258 -8.07 -13.11 20.69
CA ALA A 258 -8.98 -14.02 20.00
C ALA A 258 -9.22 -15.32 20.78
N GLU A 259 -8.16 -15.92 21.33
CA GLU A 259 -8.26 -17.12 22.18
C GLU A 259 -9.04 -16.85 23.46
N THR A 260 -8.80 -15.70 24.10
CA THR A 260 -9.52 -15.27 25.30
C THR A 260 -11.01 -15.07 25.01
N ALA A 261 -11.33 -14.41 23.89
CA ALA A 261 -12.71 -14.20 23.45
C ALA A 261 -13.43 -15.52 23.13
N ALA A 262 -12.74 -16.45 22.46
CA ALA A 262 -13.27 -17.78 22.15
C ALA A 262 -13.54 -18.60 23.43
N ALA A 263 -12.62 -18.59 24.39
CA ALA A 263 -12.79 -19.26 25.68
C ALA A 263 -13.96 -18.66 26.49
N ALA A 264 -14.12 -17.34 26.49
CA ALA A 264 -15.25 -16.68 27.14
C ALA A 264 -16.59 -17.05 26.51
N ALA A 265 -16.67 -17.10 25.17
CA ALA A 265 -17.87 -17.52 24.45
C ALA A 265 -18.22 -19.00 24.68
N ALA A 266 -17.21 -19.87 24.82
CA ALA A 266 -17.41 -21.30 25.11
C ALA A 266 -17.95 -21.55 26.53
N ASN A 267 -17.66 -20.67 27.49
CA ASN A 267 -18.16 -20.77 28.87
C ASN A 267 -19.57 -20.19 29.08
N LEU A 268 -20.13 -19.53 28.06
CA LEU A 268 -21.49 -18.95 28.08
C LEU A 268 -22.54 -19.84 27.39
N ASN A 269 -22.12 -20.90 26.71
CA ASN A 269 -22.96 -21.92 26.07
C ASN A 269 -22.97 -23.22 26.87
#